data_AF-A0AAW8GDD5-F1
#
_entry.id   AF-A0AAW8GDD5-F1
#
_cell.length_a   1.000
_cell.length_b   1.000
_cell.length_c   1.000
_cell.angle_alpha   90.00
_cell.angle_beta   90.00
_cell.angle_gamma   90.00
#
_symmetry.space_group_name_H-M   'P 1'
#
loop_
_entity.id
_entity.type
_entity.pdbx_description
1 polymer ?
#
loop_
_entity_poly.entity_id
_entity_poly.type
_entity_poly.pdbx_seq_one_letter_code
_entity_poly.pdbx_strand_id
1 'polypeptide(L)'
;MRKKDILEFQRICNTLESFSKNNNVPGLEDPAAIESLAMQMIESQRRIGFVEAVGSRPISPLRADPNSDLFDPVRAAVLLRQGGQVDEASWLVFLSVHFGHHLKDHWRLVKDVYGGLGSALWTWQRIESGVPLFRSWLEQHEAILRGEDGKKRRFGNHRKYTSLDAWKPNATGDAIATYVTWVNSAGGHKSLFNSALVSAEWDGKLAFAKLYEAMKVVASFGRIGRFDYLTMIGKTGIASITPDSPYLIGATGPLSGAKLLFGGGKSTKAYENLTIALGSQLNLNMQVMEDSICNWQKSPLSFKPFRG
;
A
#
# COMPACT_ATOMS: atom_id res chain seq x y z
N MET A 1 7.50 2.25 24.41
CA MET A 1 6.57 1.17 24.00
C MET A 1 5.24 1.36 24.73
N ARG A 2 4.07 1.07 24.12
CA ARG A 2 2.77 1.18 24.83
C ARG A 2 2.59 -0.06 25.73
N LYS A 3 1.97 0.07 26.90
CA LYS A 3 1.75 -1.05 27.83
C LYS A 3 1.09 -2.27 27.18
N LYS A 4 0.12 -2.04 26.30
CA LYS A 4 -0.61 -3.10 25.58
C LYS A 4 0.26 -3.91 24.60
N ASP A 5 1.46 -3.45 24.28
CA ASP A 5 2.35 -4.08 23.31
C ASP A 5 3.48 -4.88 23.96
N ILE A 6 3.62 -4.82 25.29
CA ILE A 6 4.73 -5.49 26.01
C ILE A 6 4.67 -7.01 25.79
N LEU A 7 3.48 -7.60 25.91
CA LEU A 7 3.30 -9.05 25.73
C LEU A 7 3.59 -9.48 24.29
N GLU A 8 3.12 -8.70 23.31
CA GLU A 8 3.35 -9.00 21.89
C GLU A 8 4.84 -8.83 21.54
N PHE A 9 5.51 -7.83 22.09
CA PHE A 9 6.95 -7.65 21.95
C PHE A 9 7.73 -8.84 22.49
N GLN A 10 7.45 -9.26 23.71
CA GLN A 10 8.11 -10.42 24.32
C GLN A 10 7.88 -11.69 23.50
N ARG A 11 6.64 -11.90 23.03
CA ARG A 11 6.30 -13.03 22.14
C ARG A 11 7.15 -13.00 20.86
N ILE A 12 7.20 -11.85 20.17
CA ILE A 12 7.97 -11.70 18.94
C ILE A 12 9.46 -11.93 19.19
N CYS A 13 10.05 -11.33 20.22
CA CYS A 13 11.46 -11.54 20.56
C CYS A 13 11.76 -13.03 20.81
N ASN A 14 10.95 -13.70 21.63
CA ASN A 14 11.13 -15.12 21.93
C ASN A 14 11.03 -16.00 20.67
N THR A 15 10.09 -15.69 19.76
CA THR A 15 9.99 -16.39 18.47
C THR A 15 11.20 -16.11 17.57
N LEU A 16 11.69 -14.87 17.49
CA LEU A 16 12.87 -14.51 16.72
C LEU A 16 14.12 -15.23 17.22
N GLU A 17 14.35 -15.27 18.53
CA GLU A 17 15.44 -16.02 19.16
C GLU A 17 15.36 -17.52 18.84
N SER A 18 14.16 -18.09 18.96
CA SER A 18 13.91 -19.52 18.72
C SER A 18 14.11 -19.88 17.25
N PHE A 19 13.66 -19.03 16.33
CA PHE A 19 13.87 -19.21 14.91
C PHE A 19 15.35 -19.08 14.54
N SER A 20 16.06 -18.11 15.12
CA SER A 20 17.49 -17.88 14.88
C SER A 20 18.34 -19.09 15.25
N LYS A 21 18.10 -19.69 16.44
CA LYS A 21 18.77 -20.91 16.91
C LYS A 21 18.62 -22.10 15.94
N ASN A 22 17.50 -22.19 15.23
CA ASN A 22 17.17 -23.32 14.37
C ASN A 22 17.52 -23.10 12.88
N ASN A 23 17.77 -21.87 12.43
CA ASN A 23 17.84 -21.53 10.99
C ASN A 23 19.08 -20.74 10.57
N ASN A 24 20.06 -20.52 11.46
CA ASN A 24 21.26 -19.72 11.21
C ASN A 24 20.93 -18.34 10.60
N VAL A 25 20.45 -17.43 11.46
CA VAL A 25 19.94 -16.11 11.06
C VAL A 25 20.90 -15.03 11.56
N PRO A 26 21.98 -14.74 10.81
CA PRO A 26 23.08 -13.89 11.30
C PRO A 26 22.63 -12.46 11.63
N GLY A 27 21.57 -11.97 10.98
CA GLY A 27 21.01 -10.65 11.29
C GLY A 27 20.36 -10.54 12.66
N LEU A 28 20.23 -11.64 13.41
CA LEU A 28 19.66 -11.70 14.77
C LEU A 28 20.67 -12.18 15.82
N GLU A 29 21.97 -12.17 15.52
CA GLU A 29 23.00 -12.54 16.51
C GLU A 29 23.10 -11.50 17.65
N ASP A 30 22.87 -10.23 17.35
CA ASP A 30 22.85 -9.15 18.32
C ASP A 30 21.45 -9.00 18.94
N PRO A 31 21.30 -9.05 20.28
CA PRO A 31 20.02 -8.79 20.95
C PRO A 31 19.35 -7.47 20.55
N ALA A 32 20.13 -6.41 20.30
CA ALA A 32 19.60 -5.13 19.83
C ALA A 32 18.95 -5.23 18.43
N ALA A 33 19.44 -6.15 17.59
CA ALA A 33 18.83 -6.43 16.29
C ALA A 33 17.45 -7.09 16.43
N ILE A 34 17.32 -8.02 17.38
CA ILE A 34 16.05 -8.68 17.73
C ILE A 34 15.04 -7.65 18.23
N GLU A 35 15.43 -6.84 19.21
CA GLU A 35 14.56 -5.81 19.78
C GLU A 35 14.12 -4.79 18.72
N SER A 36 15.05 -4.34 17.88
CA SER A 36 14.77 -3.40 16.79
C SER A 36 13.79 -3.98 15.78
N LEU A 37 13.99 -5.23 15.32
CA LEU A 37 13.09 -5.89 14.38
C LEU A 37 11.71 -6.12 14.99
N ALA A 38 11.65 -6.57 16.24
CA ALA A 38 10.39 -6.75 16.96
C ALA A 38 9.60 -5.44 17.08
N MET A 39 10.29 -4.34 17.36
CA MET A 39 9.66 -3.01 17.38
C MET A 39 9.14 -2.58 16.00
N GLN A 40 9.85 -2.89 14.91
CA GLN A 40 9.38 -2.63 13.54
C GLN A 40 8.15 -3.47 13.19
N MET A 41 8.09 -4.73 13.62
CA MET A 41 6.92 -5.60 13.44
C MET A 41 5.69 -5.06 14.16
N ILE A 42 5.85 -4.65 15.43
CA ILE A 42 4.78 -4.02 16.22
C ILE A 42 4.31 -2.71 15.58
N GLU A 43 5.25 -1.87 15.13
CA GLU A 43 4.88 -0.63 14.44
C GLU A 43 4.08 -0.93 13.17
N SER A 44 4.50 -1.92 12.37
CA SER A 44 3.79 -2.31 11.17
C SER A 44 2.39 -2.87 11.48
N GLN A 45 2.25 -3.78 12.46
CA GLN A 45 0.96 -4.27 12.95
C GLN A 45 0.02 -3.11 13.35
N ARG A 46 0.54 -2.11 14.08
CA ARG A 46 -0.24 -0.93 14.48
C ARG A 46 -0.73 -0.11 13.29
N ARG A 47 0.11 0.09 12.26
CA ARG A 47 -0.29 0.86 11.07
C ARG A 47 -1.37 0.15 10.27
N ILE A 48 -1.27 -1.17 10.15
CA ILE A 48 -2.29 -1.99 9.49
C ILE A 48 -3.59 -1.98 10.31
N GLY A 49 -3.51 -2.33 11.60
CA GLY A 49 -4.67 -2.35 12.50
C GLY A 49 -5.31 -0.98 12.72
N PHE A 50 -4.60 0.13 12.45
CA PHE A 50 -5.19 1.46 12.47
C PHE A 50 -6.24 1.64 11.37
N VAL A 51 -6.00 1.13 10.16
CA VAL A 51 -6.96 1.23 9.04
C VAL A 51 -8.21 0.40 9.36
N GLU A 52 -8.02 -0.78 9.94
CA GLU A 52 -9.13 -1.64 10.39
C GLU A 52 -9.93 -0.97 11.52
N ALA A 53 -9.26 -0.41 12.52
CA ALA A 53 -9.88 0.29 13.65
C ALA A 53 -10.57 1.61 13.25
N VAL A 54 -10.14 2.26 12.16
CA VAL A 54 -10.85 3.40 11.59
C VAL A 54 -12.25 2.99 11.13
N GLY A 55 -12.40 1.78 10.58
CA GLY A 55 -13.69 1.26 10.14
C GLY A 55 -14.66 0.91 11.27
N SER A 56 -14.20 0.77 12.51
CA SER A 56 -15.06 0.44 13.66
C SER A 56 -15.66 1.65 14.38
N ARG A 57 -15.39 2.86 13.89
CA ARG A 57 -15.89 4.12 14.46
C ARG A 57 -16.64 4.92 13.41
N PRO A 58 -17.58 5.81 13.81
CA PRO A 58 -18.19 6.76 12.89
C PRO A 58 -17.11 7.59 12.18
N ILE A 59 -17.15 7.60 10.84
CA ILE A 59 -16.28 8.41 10.00
C ILE A 59 -17.07 9.63 9.54
N SER A 60 -16.54 10.83 9.75
CA SER A 60 -17.17 12.06 9.27
C SER A 60 -17.30 12.05 7.74
N PRO A 61 -18.49 12.39 7.17
CA PRO A 61 -18.66 12.53 5.72
C PRO A 61 -17.69 13.52 5.08
N LEU A 62 -17.23 14.53 5.84
CA LEU A 62 -16.22 15.50 5.41
C LEU A 62 -14.85 14.88 5.10
N ARG A 63 -14.62 13.60 5.42
CA ARG A 63 -13.42 12.85 4.98
C ARG A 63 -13.45 12.55 3.48
N ALA A 64 -14.63 12.47 2.86
CA ALA A 64 -14.80 12.19 1.43
C ALA A 64 -14.92 13.46 0.57
N ASP A 65 -15.10 14.63 1.18
CA ASP A 65 -15.18 15.91 0.46
C ASP A 65 -13.77 16.49 0.22
N PRO A 66 -13.30 16.59 -1.04
CA PRO A 66 -11.99 17.17 -1.35
C PRO A 66 -11.93 18.69 -1.20
N ASN A 67 -13.00 19.37 -0.79
CA ASN A 67 -12.91 20.79 -0.41
C ASN A 67 -12.64 20.94 1.10
N SER A 68 -13.00 19.94 1.90
CA SER A 68 -12.78 19.90 3.34
C SER A 68 -11.30 19.74 3.72
N ASP A 69 -10.87 20.38 4.81
CA ASP A 69 -9.56 20.15 5.41
C ASP A 69 -9.46 18.80 6.13
N LEU A 70 -10.61 18.16 6.36
CA LEU A 70 -10.66 16.79 6.88
C LEU A 70 -10.45 15.75 5.77
N PHE A 71 -10.38 16.12 4.48
CA PHE A 71 -10.24 15.14 3.40
C PHE A 71 -9.14 14.11 3.68
N ASP A 72 -9.50 12.82 3.58
CA ASP A 72 -8.61 11.70 3.80
C ASP A 72 -9.09 10.54 2.92
N PRO A 73 -8.40 10.25 1.80
CA PRO A 73 -8.89 9.28 0.80
C PRO A 73 -8.97 7.85 1.36
N VAL A 74 -8.18 7.50 2.38
CA VAL A 74 -8.24 6.18 3.01
C VAL A 74 -9.50 6.07 3.87
N ARG A 75 -9.80 7.09 4.67
CA ARG A 75 -11.04 7.11 5.47
C ARG A 75 -12.28 7.25 4.60
N ALA A 76 -12.20 8.04 3.55
CA ALA A 76 -13.25 8.18 2.55
C ALA A 76 -13.56 6.83 1.88
N ALA A 77 -12.54 6.08 1.48
CA ALA A 77 -12.74 4.75 0.90
C ALA A 77 -13.46 3.79 1.86
N VAL A 78 -13.09 3.78 3.15
CA VAL A 78 -13.78 2.98 4.17
C VAL A 78 -15.24 3.40 4.32
N LEU A 79 -15.51 4.71 4.42
CA LEU A 79 -16.86 5.26 4.53
C LEU A 79 -17.73 4.88 3.31
N LEU A 80 -17.21 5.07 2.10
CA LEU A 80 -17.91 4.76 0.85
C LEU A 80 -18.20 3.27 0.73
N ARG A 81 -17.23 2.41 1.08
CA ARG A 81 -17.42 0.96 1.12
C ARG A 81 -18.50 0.55 2.10
N GLN A 82 -18.57 1.16 3.29
CA GLN A 82 -19.65 0.92 4.26
C GLN A 82 -21.03 1.33 3.71
N GLY A 83 -21.06 2.36 2.87
CA GLY A 83 -22.26 2.77 2.11
C GLY A 83 -22.51 1.97 0.83
N GLY A 84 -21.78 0.88 0.56
CA GLY A 84 -21.94 0.05 -0.63
C GLY A 84 -21.34 0.61 -1.92
N GLN A 85 -20.66 1.76 -1.88
CA GLN A 85 -20.04 2.43 -3.03
C GLN A 85 -18.63 1.87 -3.29
N VAL A 86 -18.58 0.59 -3.70
CA VAL A 86 -17.33 -0.18 -3.87
C VAL A 86 -16.41 0.42 -4.93
N ASP A 87 -16.96 0.87 -6.06
CA ASP A 87 -16.15 1.41 -7.15
C ASP A 87 -15.49 2.73 -6.76
N GLU A 88 -16.24 3.65 -6.15
CA GLU A 88 -15.71 4.93 -5.67
C GLU A 88 -14.67 4.72 -4.56
N ALA A 89 -14.91 3.78 -3.65
CA ALA A 89 -13.97 3.43 -2.60
C ALA A 89 -12.64 2.89 -3.17
N SER A 90 -12.72 1.99 -4.16
CA SER A 90 -11.55 1.42 -4.83
C SER A 90 -10.79 2.48 -5.62
N TRP A 91 -11.50 3.39 -6.27
CA TRP A 91 -10.93 4.52 -6.99
C TRP A 91 -10.13 5.45 -6.08
N LEU A 92 -10.66 5.82 -4.92
CA LEU A 92 -9.91 6.61 -3.94
C LEU A 92 -8.70 5.87 -3.37
N VAL A 93 -8.78 4.55 -3.19
CA VAL A 93 -7.61 3.73 -2.82
C VAL A 93 -6.55 3.80 -3.93
N PHE A 94 -6.93 3.62 -5.19
CA PHE A 94 -6.01 3.73 -6.32
C PHE A 94 -5.32 5.09 -6.36
N LEU A 95 -6.08 6.19 -6.28
CA LEU A 95 -5.52 7.54 -6.25
C LEU A 95 -4.59 7.76 -5.06
N SER A 96 -4.97 7.26 -3.87
CA SER A 96 -4.15 7.36 -2.66
C SER A 96 -2.79 6.65 -2.82
N VAL A 97 -2.75 5.53 -3.53
CA VAL A 97 -1.53 4.75 -3.78
C VAL A 97 -0.72 5.32 -4.94
N HIS A 98 -1.38 5.86 -5.97
CA HIS A 98 -0.73 6.48 -7.11
C HIS A 98 0.02 7.76 -6.71
N PHE A 99 -0.64 8.62 -5.93
CA PHE A 99 -0.04 9.88 -5.48
C PHE A 99 0.76 9.72 -4.18
N GLY A 100 0.29 8.88 -3.26
CA GLY A 100 0.90 8.69 -1.94
C GLY A 100 0.64 9.84 -0.97
N HIS A 101 0.80 9.58 0.33
CA HIS A 101 0.80 10.60 1.37
C HIS A 101 2.19 11.24 1.46
N HIS A 102 2.29 12.56 1.29
CA HIS A 102 3.54 13.29 1.48
C HIS A 102 3.65 13.83 2.91
N LEU A 103 4.82 13.77 3.53
CA LEU A 103 5.03 14.16 4.94
C LEU A 103 4.57 15.60 5.27
N LYS A 104 4.77 16.54 4.33
CA LYS A 104 4.46 17.97 4.53
C LYS A 104 3.19 18.45 3.83
N ASP A 105 2.82 17.78 2.73
CA ASP A 105 1.69 18.21 1.89
C ASP A 105 0.48 17.27 2.08
N HIS A 106 0.64 16.24 2.90
CA HIS A 106 -0.37 15.24 3.21
C HIS A 106 -0.97 14.63 1.95
N TRP A 107 -2.30 14.64 1.84
CA TRP A 107 -3.05 14.13 0.70
C TRP A 107 -3.30 15.17 -0.40
N ARG A 108 -2.55 16.29 -0.46
CA ARG A 108 -2.86 17.42 -1.35
C ARG A 108 -3.00 17.02 -2.82
N LEU A 109 -2.11 16.20 -3.37
CA LEU A 109 -2.23 15.75 -4.76
C LEU A 109 -3.52 14.97 -4.99
N VAL A 110 -3.87 14.06 -4.08
CA VAL A 110 -5.13 13.30 -4.17
C VAL A 110 -6.32 14.26 -4.06
N LYS A 111 -6.31 15.17 -3.07
CA LYS A 111 -7.36 16.18 -2.85
C LYS A 111 -7.61 16.99 -4.11
N ASP A 112 -6.56 17.52 -4.71
CA ASP A 112 -6.65 18.45 -5.81
C ASP A 112 -6.95 17.75 -7.15
N VAL A 113 -6.43 16.53 -7.37
CA VAL A 113 -6.76 15.74 -8.55
C VAL A 113 -8.18 15.17 -8.46
N TYR A 114 -8.54 14.54 -7.35
CA TYR A 114 -9.90 14.02 -7.17
C TYR A 114 -10.95 15.15 -7.17
N GLY A 115 -10.63 16.26 -6.52
CA GLY A 115 -11.46 17.46 -6.46
C GLY A 115 -11.52 18.28 -7.74
N GLY A 116 -10.79 17.89 -8.80
CA GLY A 116 -10.73 18.65 -10.04
C GLY A 116 -10.28 20.10 -9.84
N LEU A 117 -9.42 20.35 -8.85
CA LEU A 117 -9.00 21.69 -8.41
C LEU A 117 -10.17 22.63 -8.04
N GLY A 118 -11.25 22.08 -7.48
CA GLY A 118 -12.45 22.83 -7.08
C GLY A 118 -13.50 22.95 -8.19
N SER A 119 -13.28 22.30 -9.34
CA SER A 119 -14.28 22.11 -10.38
C SER A 119 -15.10 20.83 -10.13
N ALA A 120 -15.55 20.16 -11.20
CA ALA A 120 -16.24 18.89 -11.07
C ALA A 120 -15.29 17.78 -10.59
N LEU A 121 -15.77 16.95 -9.66
CA LEU A 121 -15.03 15.81 -9.14
C LEU A 121 -14.68 14.81 -10.25
N TRP A 122 -13.52 14.18 -10.12
CA TRP A 122 -13.16 13.00 -10.91
C TRP A 122 -13.53 11.74 -10.14
N THR A 123 -14.84 11.47 -10.03
CA THR A 123 -15.39 10.23 -9.46
C THR A 123 -15.14 9.04 -10.37
N TRP A 124 -15.35 7.82 -9.86
CA TRP A 124 -15.32 6.61 -10.67
C TRP A 124 -16.30 6.69 -11.84
N GLN A 125 -17.55 7.06 -11.56
CA GLN A 125 -18.60 7.20 -12.58
C GLN A 125 -18.18 8.13 -13.73
N ARG A 126 -17.41 9.17 -13.43
CA ARG A 126 -16.90 10.09 -14.44
C ARG A 126 -15.68 9.54 -15.16
N ILE A 127 -14.74 8.91 -14.44
CA ILE A 127 -13.48 8.47 -15.03
C ILE A 127 -13.65 7.20 -15.88
N GLU A 128 -14.60 6.31 -15.56
CA GLU A 128 -14.76 5.01 -16.22
C GLU A 128 -15.10 5.12 -17.71
N SER A 129 -15.72 6.24 -18.13
CA SER A 129 -16.02 6.57 -19.53
C SER A 129 -15.32 7.86 -20.00
N GLY A 130 -14.67 8.59 -19.09
CA GLY A 130 -14.15 9.94 -19.31
C GLY A 130 -12.62 10.04 -19.33
N VAL A 131 -11.89 8.94 -19.56
CA VAL A 131 -10.41 8.96 -19.57
C VAL A 131 -9.83 10.03 -20.51
N PRO A 132 -10.29 10.21 -21.77
CA PRO A 132 -9.77 11.27 -22.63
C PRO A 132 -9.98 12.67 -22.04
N LEU A 133 -11.16 12.93 -21.45
CA LEU A 133 -11.47 14.20 -20.81
C LEU A 133 -10.58 14.45 -19.59
N PHE A 134 -10.31 13.42 -18.80
CA PHE A 134 -9.39 13.51 -17.68
C PHE A 134 -7.97 13.82 -18.13
N ARG A 135 -7.47 13.17 -19.19
CA ARG A 135 -6.11 13.43 -19.70
C ARG A 135 -5.97 14.85 -20.22
N SER A 136 -6.96 15.35 -20.97
CA SER A 136 -6.98 16.77 -21.38
C SER A 136 -7.06 17.73 -20.19
N TRP A 137 -7.84 17.41 -19.16
CA TRP A 137 -7.87 18.21 -17.93
C TRP A 137 -6.51 18.19 -17.22
N LEU A 138 -5.88 17.03 -17.09
CA LEU A 138 -4.59 16.87 -16.44
C LEU A 138 -3.49 17.67 -17.17
N GLU A 139 -3.47 17.62 -18.50
CA GLU A 139 -2.55 18.41 -19.33
C GLU A 139 -2.72 19.92 -19.10
N GLN A 140 -3.97 20.41 -19.14
CA GLN A 140 -4.27 21.83 -18.93
C GLN A 140 -3.90 22.32 -17.52
N HIS A 141 -3.92 21.44 -16.52
CA HIS A 141 -3.69 21.79 -15.11
C HIS A 141 -2.34 21.30 -14.58
N GLU A 142 -1.47 20.74 -15.43
CA GLU A 142 -0.21 20.14 -14.98
C GLU A 142 0.69 21.16 -14.28
N ALA A 143 0.81 22.37 -14.84
CA ALA A 143 1.57 23.48 -14.27
C ALA A 143 1.09 23.82 -12.83
N ILE A 144 -0.22 23.92 -12.64
CA ILE A 144 -0.83 24.14 -11.32
C ILE A 144 -0.51 22.95 -10.41
N LEU A 145 -0.68 21.72 -10.88
CA LEU A 145 -0.39 20.52 -10.09
C LEU A 145 1.10 20.37 -9.73
N ARG A 146 2.01 20.98 -10.49
CA ARG A 146 3.44 21.11 -10.17
C ARG A 146 3.76 22.22 -9.18
N GLY A 147 2.78 23.08 -8.88
CA GLY A 147 2.87 24.13 -7.87
C GLY A 147 3.25 25.49 -8.42
N GLU A 148 3.07 25.74 -9.71
CA GLU A 148 3.27 27.07 -10.31
C GLU A 148 2.28 28.12 -9.79
N ASP A 149 1.19 27.68 -9.13
CA ASP A 149 0.26 28.52 -8.37
C ASP A 149 0.75 28.86 -6.94
N GLY A 150 1.99 28.51 -6.60
CA GLY A 150 2.59 28.70 -5.28
C GLY A 150 2.20 27.65 -4.22
N LYS A 151 1.35 26.66 -4.56
CA LYS A 151 0.95 25.59 -3.64
C LYS A 151 1.73 24.31 -3.93
N LYS A 152 2.44 23.79 -2.92
CA LYS A 152 3.24 22.57 -3.07
C LYS A 152 2.35 21.33 -3.08
N ARG A 153 2.57 20.51 -4.10
CA ARG A 153 1.88 19.25 -4.35
C ARG A 153 2.93 18.20 -4.70
N ARG A 154 3.29 17.35 -3.75
CA ARG A 154 4.34 16.34 -3.94
C ARG A 154 3.77 14.95 -3.77
N PHE A 155 4.29 14.04 -4.59
CA PHE A 155 4.07 12.62 -4.43
C PHE A 155 4.64 12.14 -3.08
N GLY A 156 4.00 11.13 -2.49
CA GLY A 156 4.54 10.40 -1.35
C GLY A 156 5.84 9.67 -1.68
N ASN A 157 6.57 9.23 -0.65
CA ASN A 157 7.93 8.70 -0.80
C ASN A 157 8.04 7.50 -1.76
N HIS A 158 7.04 6.60 -1.79
CA HIS A 158 7.01 5.45 -2.70
C HIS A 158 6.79 5.85 -4.17
N ARG A 159 6.31 7.09 -4.43
CA ARG A 159 5.90 7.58 -5.75
C ARG A 159 6.65 8.86 -6.16
N LYS A 160 7.71 9.24 -5.43
CA LYS A 160 8.43 10.51 -5.61
C LYS A 160 9.06 10.74 -7.00
N TYR A 161 9.18 9.69 -7.81
CA TYR A 161 9.70 9.75 -9.19
C TYR A 161 8.59 9.62 -10.25
N THR A 162 7.31 9.57 -9.85
CA THR A 162 6.17 9.53 -10.77
C THR A 162 5.98 10.90 -11.43
N SER A 163 5.61 10.89 -12.73
CA SER A 163 5.32 12.11 -13.49
C SER A 163 3.82 12.43 -13.47
N LEU A 164 3.47 13.72 -13.40
CA LEU A 164 2.09 14.23 -13.56
C LEU A 164 1.61 14.28 -15.01
N ASP A 165 2.49 14.03 -15.96
CA ASP A 165 2.20 14.13 -17.39
C ASP A 165 0.97 13.28 -17.80
N ALA A 166 0.13 13.89 -18.65
CA ALA A 166 -1.11 13.30 -19.11
C ALA A 166 -0.91 12.21 -20.18
N TRP A 167 0.10 12.33 -21.03
CA TRP A 167 0.21 11.56 -22.27
C TRP A 167 1.44 10.65 -22.31
N LYS A 168 2.47 10.97 -21.53
CA LYS A 168 3.71 10.20 -21.46
C LYS A 168 3.46 8.77 -20.93
N PRO A 169 4.07 7.74 -21.54
CA PRO A 169 4.02 6.38 -21.03
C PRO A 169 4.50 6.30 -19.57
N ASN A 170 3.82 5.50 -18.76
CA ASN A 170 4.08 5.31 -17.32
C ASN A 170 3.95 6.58 -16.44
N ALA A 171 3.41 7.68 -16.97
CA ALA A 171 3.03 8.85 -16.18
C ALA A 171 1.61 8.73 -15.62
N THR A 172 1.11 9.79 -14.98
CA THR A 172 -0.17 9.79 -14.27
C THR A 172 -1.36 9.53 -15.20
N GLY A 173 -1.42 10.17 -16.36
CA GLY A 173 -2.54 9.94 -17.28
C GLY A 173 -2.56 8.52 -17.85
N ASP A 174 -1.39 7.92 -18.08
CA ASP A 174 -1.25 6.54 -18.56
C ASP A 174 -1.60 5.50 -17.48
N ALA A 175 -1.15 5.74 -16.24
CA ALA A 175 -1.51 4.91 -15.09
C ALA A 175 -3.02 4.86 -14.86
N ILE A 176 -3.70 6.01 -14.93
CA ILE A 176 -5.15 6.09 -14.79
C ILE A 176 -5.87 5.42 -15.96
N ALA A 177 -5.43 5.67 -17.20
CA ALA A 177 -6.05 5.06 -18.38
C ALA A 177 -5.99 3.53 -18.33
N THR A 178 -4.80 2.97 -18.07
CA THR A 178 -4.62 1.51 -18.00
C THR A 178 -5.30 0.88 -16.79
N TYR A 179 -5.38 1.59 -15.66
CA TYR A 179 -6.16 1.16 -14.50
C TYR A 179 -7.66 1.07 -14.82
N VAL A 180 -8.23 2.11 -15.44
CA VAL A 180 -9.64 2.13 -15.83
C VAL A 180 -9.94 0.99 -16.80
N THR A 181 -9.10 0.78 -17.81
CA THR A 181 -9.24 -0.35 -18.74
C THR A 181 -9.23 -1.69 -18.00
N TRP A 182 -8.26 -1.91 -17.09
CA TRP A 182 -8.15 -3.15 -16.32
C TRP A 182 -9.42 -3.46 -15.51
N VAL A 183 -9.97 -2.45 -14.84
CA VAL A 183 -11.20 -2.59 -14.04
C VAL A 183 -12.43 -2.80 -14.93
N ASN A 184 -12.56 -2.02 -16.02
CA ASN A 184 -13.70 -2.12 -16.93
C ASN A 184 -13.73 -3.46 -17.67
N SER A 185 -12.57 -4.01 -18.04
CA SER A 185 -12.49 -5.34 -18.65
C SER A 185 -13.04 -6.45 -17.75
N ALA A 186 -13.08 -6.25 -16.43
CA ALA A 186 -13.70 -7.16 -15.48
C ALA A 186 -15.16 -6.83 -15.15
N GLY A 187 -15.72 -5.73 -15.70
CA GLY A 187 -17.07 -5.27 -15.39
C GLY A 187 -17.19 -4.54 -14.05
N GLY A 188 -16.17 -3.77 -13.65
CA GLY A 188 -16.13 -2.98 -12.42
C GLY A 188 -15.34 -3.65 -11.28
N HIS A 189 -15.08 -2.91 -10.20
CA HIS A 189 -14.20 -3.37 -9.13
C HIS A 189 -14.80 -4.56 -8.37
N LYS A 190 -16.11 -4.54 -8.11
CA LYS A 190 -16.80 -5.64 -7.44
C LYS A 190 -16.63 -6.95 -8.22
N SER A 191 -16.82 -6.91 -9.53
CA SER A 191 -16.67 -8.06 -10.42
C SER A 191 -15.22 -8.53 -10.52
N LEU A 192 -14.26 -7.59 -10.59
CA LEU A 192 -12.83 -7.87 -10.59
C LEU A 192 -12.39 -8.66 -9.35
N PHE A 193 -12.73 -8.17 -8.16
CA PHE A 193 -12.33 -8.80 -6.91
C PHE A 193 -13.10 -10.10 -6.64
N ASN A 194 -14.40 -10.14 -6.91
CA ASN A 194 -15.21 -11.33 -6.71
C ASN A 194 -14.78 -12.47 -7.64
N SER A 195 -14.49 -12.17 -8.91
CA SER A 195 -13.99 -13.18 -9.86
C SER A 195 -12.66 -13.77 -9.42
N ALA A 196 -11.75 -12.93 -8.91
CA ALA A 196 -10.48 -13.40 -8.35
C ALA A 196 -10.69 -14.34 -7.16
N LEU A 197 -11.56 -13.95 -6.21
CA LEU A 197 -11.91 -14.76 -5.04
C LEU A 197 -12.57 -16.09 -5.43
N VAL A 198 -13.58 -16.07 -6.29
CA VAL A 198 -14.27 -17.27 -6.77
C VAL A 198 -13.28 -18.22 -7.45
N SER A 199 -12.44 -17.71 -8.35
CA SER A 199 -11.43 -18.53 -9.03
C SER A 199 -10.39 -19.11 -8.07
N ALA A 200 -10.20 -18.48 -6.91
CA ALA A 200 -9.27 -18.87 -5.86
C ALA A 200 -9.94 -19.69 -4.75
N GLU A 201 -11.18 -20.17 -4.97
CA GLU A 201 -11.94 -20.93 -3.97
C GLU A 201 -12.06 -20.17 -2.63
N TRP A 202 -12.19 -18.85 -2.72
CA TRP A 202 -12.26 -17.93 -1.58
C TRP A 202 -11.00 -17.86 -0.70
N ASP A 203 -9.87 -18.41 -1.17
CA ASP A 203 -8.57 -18.17 -0.54
C ASP A 203 -8.08 -16.75 -0.87
N GLY A 204 -8.12 -15.87 0.12
CA GLY A 204 -7.69 -14.48 0.01
C GLY A 204 -6.20 -14.29 -0.35
N LYS A 205 -5.33 -15.25 -0.02
CA LYS A 205 -3.91 -15.24 -0.42
C LYS A 205 -3.74 -15.55 -1.90
N LEU A 206 -4.41 -16.61 -2.36
CA LEU A 206 -4.38 -17.00 -3.77
C LEU A 206 -5.07 -15.94 -4.65
N ALA A 207 -6.18 -15.36 -4.18
CA ALA A 207 -6.85 -14.26 -4.87
C ALA A 207 -5.96 -13.01 -4.97
N PHE A 208 -5.23 -12.65 -3.90
CA PHE A 208 -4.24 -11.58 -3.93
C PHE A 208 -3.17 -11.85 -4.98
N ALA A 209 -2.60 -13.06 -5.00
CA ALA A 209 -1.56 -13.43 -5.96
C ALA A 209 -2.04 -13.31 -7.41
N LYS A 210 -3.25 -13.77 -7.70
CA LYS A 210 -3.88 -13.63 -9.03
C LYS A 210 -4.07 -12.17 -9.42
N LEU A 211 -4.61 -11.35 -8.53
CA LEU A 211 -4.81 -9.92 -8.77
C LEU A 211 -3.48 -9.18 -8.97
N TYR A 212 -2.47 -9.52 -8.18
CA TYR A 212 -1.14 -8.91 -8.26
C TYR A 212 -0.48 -9.16 -9.62
N GLU A 213 -0.64 -10.38 -10.14
CA GLU A 213 -0.17 -10.74 -11.47
C GLU A 213 -0.99 -10.09 -12.57
N ALA A 214 -2.32 -10.10 -12.47
CA ALA A 214 -3.21 -9.46 -13.44
C ALA A 214 -2.98 -7.94 -13.53
N MET A 215 -2.67 -7.27 -12.42
CA MET A 215 -2.45 -5.83 -12.36
C MET A 215 -1.16 -5.36 -13.07
N LYS A 216 -0.31 -6.28 -13.60
CA LYS A 216 0.87 -5.92 -14.40
C LYS A 216 0.57 -5.02 -15.60
N VAL A 217 -0.67 -5.04 -16.09
CA VAL A 217 -1.13 -4.20 -17.20
C VAL A 217 -1.29 -2.73 -16.82
N VAL A 218 -1.34 -2.39 -15.53
CA VAL A 218 -1.51 -1.02 -15.05
C VAL A 218 -0.16 -0.29 -15.08
N ALA A 219 -0.05 0.70 -15.96
CA ALA A 219 1.14 1.50 -16.15
C ALA A 219 1.54 2.24 -14.85
N SER A 220 2.83 2.52 -14.68
CA SER A 220 3.39 3.16 -13.46
C SER A 220 3.25 2.35 -12.16
N PHE A 221 2.45 1.28 -12.13
CA PHE A 221 2.29 0.38 -11.00
C PHE A 221 3.26 -0.80 -11.12
N GLY A 222 4.54 -0.51 -10.90
CA GLY A 222 5.56 -1.54 -10.68
C GLY A 222 5.25 -2.41 -9.45
N ARG A 223 6.22 -3.20 -8.99
CA ARG A 223 6.05 -4.07 -7.81
C ARG A 223 5.41 -3.35 -6.60
N ILE A 224 5.96 -2.19 -6.25
CA ILE A 224 5.50 -1.40 -5.08
C ILE A 224 4.06 -0.95 -5.25
N GLY A 225 3.71 -0.34 -6.39
CA GLY A 225 2.35 0.15 -6.63
C GLY A 225 1.29 -0.95 -6.57
N ARG A 226 1.56 -2.12 -7.18
CA ARG A 226 0.63 -3.27 -7.16
C ARG A 226 0.44 -3.82 -5.75
N PHE A 227 1.54 -4.00 -5.03
CA PHE A 227 1.50 -4.50 -3.65
C PHE A 227 0.77 -3.52 -2.72
N ASP A 228 1.11 -2.23 -2.79
CA ASP A 228 0.49 -1.19 -1.96
C ASP A 228 -1.01 -1.06 -2.25
N TYR A 229 -1.42 -1.10 -3.52
CA TYR A 229 -2.83 -1.05 -3.90
C TYR A 229 -3.63 -2.23 -3.35
N LEU A 230 -3.21 -3.46 -3.64
CA LEU A 230 -3.96 -4.64 -3.24
C LEU A 230 -3.96 -4.83 -1.72
N THR A 231 -2.88 -4.46 -1.03
CA THR A 231 -2.90 -4.47 0.44
C THR A 231 -3.84 -3.40 0.99
N MET A 232 -3.94 -2.23 0.37
CA MET A 232 -4.93 -1.22 0.76
C MET A 232 -6.36 -1.70 0.50
N ILE A 233 -6.64 -2.40 -0.60
CA ILE A 233 -7.94 -3.04 -0.86
C ILE A 233 -8.33 -4.01 0.26
N GLY A 234 -7.39 -4.84 0.72
CA GLY A 234 -7.59 -5.73 1.87
C GLY A 234 -7.87 -4.96 3.16
N LYS A 235 -6.99 -4.01 3.50
CA LYS A 235 -7.06 -3.23 4.77
C LYS A 235 -8.30 -2.35 4.87
N THR A 236 -8.78 -1.79 3.76
CA THR A 236 -10.01 -1.01 3.75
C THR A 236 -11.26 -1.88 3.70
N GLY A 237 -11.11 -3.21 3.66
CA GLY A 237 -12.19 -4.19 3.62
C GLY A 237 -13.03 -4.14 2.34
N ILE A 238 -12.46 -3.66 1.24
CA ILE A 238 -13.10 -3.67 -0.08
C ILE A 238 -13.17 -5.09 -0.64
N ALA A 239 -12.12 -5.89 -0.43
CA ALA A 239 -12.12 -7.31 -0.73
C ALA A 239 -11.33 -8.09 0.33
N SER A 240 -11.74 -9.32 0.59
CA SER A 240 -11.10 -10.22 1.57
C SER A 240 -9.82 -10.84 1.01
N ILE A 241 -8.82 -10.01 0.70
CA ILE A 241 -7.53 -10.42 0.14
C ILE A 241 -6.38 -10.01 1.04
N THR A 242 -5.31 -10.81 1.06
CA THR A 242 -4.09 -10.54 1.82
C THR A 242 -2.89 -11.11 1.06
N PRO A 243 -1.70 -10.50 1.09
CA PRO A 243 -0.55 -11.04 0.37
C PRO A 243 -0.17 -12.45 0.85
N ASP A 244 0.14 -13.32 -0.11
CA ASP A 244 0.64 -14.68 0.08
C ASP A 244 2.13 -14.71 0.43
N SER A 245 2.88 -13.70 -0.01
CA SER A 245 4.32 -13.55 0.13
C SER A 245 4.70 -12.08 0.35
N PRO A 246 5.93 -11.78 0.78
CA PRO A 246 6.45 -10.41 0.83
C PRO A 246 6.86 -9.86 -0.55
N TYR A 247 6.70 -10.60 -1.65
CA TYR A 247 7.06 -10.20 -3.02
C TYR A 247 8.46 -9.57 -3.12
N LEU A 248 9.50 -10.35 -2.80
CA LEU A 248 10.88 -9.82 -2.79
C LEU A 248 11.47 -9.64 -4.19
N ILE A 249 10.91 -10.30 -5.20
CA ILE A 249 11.35 -10.16 -6.59
C ILE A 249 11.06 -8.73 -7.07
N GLY A 250 12.13 -8.03 -7.47
CA GLY A 250 12.06 -6.62 -7.87
C GLY A 250 11.93 -5.64 -6.70
N ALA A 251 12.01 -6.10 -5.45
CA ALA A 251 12.08 -5.24 -4.27
C ALA A 251 13.53 -4.86 -3.96
N THR A 252 13.77 -3.61 -3.56
CA THR A 252 15.10 -3.15 -3.12
C THR A 252 15.21 -3.22 -1.60
N GLY A 253 14.44 -2.39 -0.87
CA GLY A 253 14.48 -2.31 0.60
C GLY A 253 14.17 -3.63 1.30
N PRO A 254 13.02 -4.28 1.04
CA PRO A 254 12.68 -5.57 1.64
C PRO A 254 13.70 -6.67 1.36
N LEU A 255 14.22 -6.74 0.13
CA LEU A 255 15.24 -7.72 -0.25
C LEU A 255 16.57 -7.46 0.46
N SER A 256 17.00 -6.21 0.60
CA SER A 256 18.16 -5.87 1.42
C SER A 256 17.97 -6.29 2.87
N GLY A 257 16.78 -6.11 3.43
CA GLY A 257 16.45 -6.59 4.77
C GLY A 257 16.49 -8.11 4.89
N ALA A 258 15.95 -8.85 3.93
CA ALA A 258 16.02 -10.30 3.96
C ALA A 258 17.47 -10.82 3.81
N LYS A 259 18.30 -10.18 2.97
CA LYS A 259 19.74 -10.49 2.85
C LYS A 259 20.49 -10.24 4.15
N LEU A 260 20.19 -9.13 4.82
CA LEU A 260 20.78 -8.80 6.12
C LEU A 260 20.35 -9.80 7.19
N LEU A 261 19.07 -10.18 7.19
CA LEU A 261 18.50 -11.09 8.18
C LEU A 261 19.06 -12.50 8.04
N PHE A 262 19.01 -13.07 6.83
CA PHE A 262 19.32 -14.49 6.59
C PHE A 262 20.73 -14.73 6.04
N GLY A 263 21.57 -13.69 5.94
CA GLY A 263 22.92 -13.77 5.39
C GLY A 263 22.96 -13.95 3.87
N GLY A 264 24.12 -13.65 3.27
CA GLY A 264 24.33 -13.66 1.82
C GLY A 264 24.25 -15.03 1.13
N GLY A 265 24.41 -15.03 -0.20
CA GLY A 265 24.59 -16.23 -1.03
C GLY A 265 23.33 -16.97 -1.46
N LYS A 266 22.13 -16.50 -1.11
CA LYS A 266 20.85 -17.15 -1.45
C LYS A 266 20.16 -16.47 -2.64
N SER A 267 19.31 -17.21 -3.34
CA SER A 267 18.43 -16.65 -4.38
C SER A 267 17.32 -15.80 -3.75
N THR A 268 16.75 -14.86 -4.52
CA THR A 268 15.60 -14.05 -4.05
C THR A 268 14.43 -14.93 -3.61
N LYS A 269 14.17 -16.04 -4.31
CA LYS A 269 13.10 -16.97 -3.93
C LYS A 269 13.39 -17.68 -2.60
N ALA A 270 14.65 -18.03 -2.35
CA ALA A 270 15.03 -18.60 -1.05
C ALA A 270 14.85 -17.59 0.10
N TYR A 271 15.22 -16.32 -0.09
CA TYR A 271 14.93 -15.27 0.90
C TYR A 271 13.43 -15.09 1.15
N GLU A 272 12.63 -15.14 0.09
CA GLU A 272 11.18 -15.04 0.19
C GLU A 272 10.58 -16.20 0.99
N ASN A 273 10.99 -17.44 0.68
CA ASN A 273 10.55 -18.63 1.42
C ASN A 273 10.94 -18.58 2.90
N LEU A 274 12.17 -18.13 3.22
CA LEU A 274 12.61 -17.94 4.61
C LEU A 274 11.78 -16.87 5.33
N THR A 275 11.47 -15.77 4.64
CA THR A 275 10.62 -14.70 5.19
C THR A 275 9.19 -15.20 5.44
N ILE A 276 8.64 -16.01 4.53
CA ILE A 276 7.33 -16.66 4.70
C ILE A 276 7.35 -17.60 5.91
N ALA A 277 8.37 -18.45 6.02
CA ALA A 277 8.52 -19.38 7.14
C ALA A 277 8.59 -18.64 8.48
N LEU A 278 9.40 -17.57 8.56
CA LEU A 278 9.49 -16.74 9.75
C LEU A 278 8.15 -16.06 10.08
N GLY A 279 7.49 -15.47 9.08
CA GLY A 279 6.18 -14.83 9.26
C GLY A 279 5.10 -15.80 9.73
N SER A 280 5.12 -17.03 9.23
CA SER A 280 4.23 -18.12 9.67
C SER A 280 4.44 -18.44 11.16
N GLN A 281 5.70 -18.62 11.60
CA GLN A 281 6.00 -18.87 13.01
C GLN A 281 5.63 -17.69 13.92
N LEU A 282 5.80 -16.46 13.42
CA LEU A 282 5.42 -15.25 14.13
C LEU A 282 3.90 -14.99 14.12
N ASN A 283 3.13 -15.72 13.30
CA ASN A 283 1.73 -15.46 13.00
C ASN A 283 1.49 -14.01 12.52
N LEU A 284 2.35 -13.55 11.60
CA LEU A 284 2.27 -12.21 11.01
C LEU A 284 1.93 -12.30 9.53
N ASN A 285 1.08 -11.38 9.06
CA ASN A 285 0.77 -11.29 7.63
C ASN A 285 2.00 -10.80 6.83
N MET A 286 2.03 -11.11 5.53
CA MET A 286 3.21 -10.83 4.71
C MET A 286 3.45 -9.34 4.44
N GLN A 287 2.44 -8.48 4.59
CA GLN A 287 2.65 -7.03 4.58
C GLN A 287 3.43 -6.57 5.82
N VAL A 288 3.13 -7.11 7.01
CA VAL A 288 3.92 -6.82 8.23
C VAL A 288 5.37 -7.24 8.03
N MET A 289 5.58 -8.44 7.49
CA MET A 289 6.93 -8.96 7.24
C MET A 289 7.69 -8.07 6.27
N GLU A 290 7.08 -7.72 5.14
CA GLU A 290 7.67 -6.85 4.11
C GLU A 290 8.06 -5.46 4.65
N ASP A 291 7.13 -4.82 5.35
CA ASP A 291 7.31 -3.47 5.89
C ASP A 291 8.37 -3.44 6.99
N SER A 292 8.33 -4.43 7.88
CA SER A 292 9.22 -4.47 9.05
C SER A 292 10.67 -4.69 8.63
N ILE A 293 10.95 -5.66 7.74
CA ILE A 293 12.32 -5.91 7.27
C ILE A 293 12.86 -4.74 6.43
N CYS A 294 11.99 -4.08 5.65
CA CYS A 294 12.35 -2.92 4.84
C CYS A 294 12.77 -1.71 5.68
N ASN A 295 12.12 -1.50 6.83
CA ASN A 295 12.45 -0.41 7.75
C ASN A 295 13.59 -0.78 8.69
N TRP A 296 13.60 -2.00 9.21
CA TRP A 296 14.65 -2.52 10.08
C TRP A 296 16.04 -2.42 9.44
N GLN A 297 16.19 -2.81 8.17
CA GLN A 297 17.50 -2.81 7.49
C GLN A 297 18.17 -1.43 7.40
N LYS A 298 17.41 -0.34 7.54
CA LYS A 298 17.96 1.02 7.53
C LYS A 298 18.70 1.34 8.84
N SER A 299 18.38 0.66 9.93
CA SER A 299 18.97 0.85 11.27
C SER A 299 18.77 -0.42 12.10
N PRO A 300 19.50 -1.51 11.77
CA PRO A 300 19.21 -2.84 12.31
C PRO A 300 19.34 -2.92 13.83
N LEU A 301 20.25 -2.16 14.43
CA LEU A 301 20.50 -2.16 15.88
C LEU A 301 19.73 -1.07 16.65
N SER A 302 18.90 -0.27 15.96
CA SER A 302 18.17 0.82 16.60
C SER A 302 16.83 1.05 15.93
N PHE A 303 15.75 0.85 16.68
CA PHE A 303 14.40 1.14 16.21
C PHE A 303 14.27 2.61 15.79
N LYS A 304 13.76 2.82 14.58
CA LYS A 304 13.38 4.15 14.06
C LYS A 304 11.95 4.07 13.55
N PRO A 305 11.02 4.86 14.14
CA PRO A 305 9.63 4.82 13.72
C PRO A 305 9.47 5.35 12.31
N PHE A 306 8.61 4.72 11.53
CA PHE A 306 8.23 5.19 10.21
C PHE A 306 7.48 6.52 10.29
N ARG A 307 7.85 7.47 9.43
CA ARG A 307 7.28 8.84 9.45
C ARG A 307 6.49 9.22 8.20
N GLY A 308 6.34 8.33 7.22
CA GLY A 308 5.77 8.67 5.91
C GLY A 308 6.84 9.04 4.90
#